data_AF-A0A4P6PD28-F1
#
_entry.id   AF-A0A4P6PD28-F1
#
_cell.length_a   1.000
_cell.length_b   1.000
_cell.length_c   1.000
_cell.angle_alpha   90.00
_cell.angle_beta   90.00
_cell.angle_gamma   90.00
#
_symmetry.space_group_name_H-M   'P 1'
#
loop_
_entity.id
_entity.type
_entity.pdbx_description
1 polymer ?
#
loop_
_entity_poly.entity_id
_entity_poly.type
_entity_poly.pdbx_seq_one_letter_code
_entity_poly.pdbx_strand_id
1 'polypeptide(L)'
;MKATDKPRWYKCDVPKNELKQLIQKSDAAGLLHTLLYLALLISLGTVAYFSLGTPWMIPAFFAYGTVYCFWNHMMHETFHGTPFKNKRLNGFWC
;
A
#
# COMPACT_ATOMS: atom_id res chain seq x y z
N MET A 1 -7.86 -34.13 -23.52
CA MET A 1 -8.49 -33.20 -22.56
C MET A 1 -9.20 -32.11 -23.35
N LYS A 2 -10.51 -31.89 -23.18
CA LYS A 2 -11.21 -30.80 -23.87
C LYS A 2 -10.73 -29.47 -23.31
N ALA A 3 -10.59 -28.44 -24.14
CA ALA A 3 -10.15 -27.09 -23.77
C ALA A 3 -11.10 -26.33 -22.80
N THR A 4 -12.03 -27.03 -22.15
CA THR A 4 -13.13 -26.48 -21.35
C THR A 4 -13.08 -26.87 -19.87
N ASP A 5 -12.17 -27.74 -19.45
CA ASP A 5 -12.00 -28.06 -18.02
C ASP A 5 -11.11 -27.01 -17.36
N LYS A 6 -11.75 -25.94 -16.86
CA LYS A 6 -11.07 -25.01 -15.96
C LYS A 6 -10.59 -25.79 -14.73
N PRO A 7 -9.32 -25.63 -14.30
CA PRO A 7 -8.83 -26.23 -13.07
C PRO A 7 -9.77 -25.87 -11.90
N ARG A 8 -10.18 -26.88 -11.14
CA ARG A 8 -10.96 -26.68 -9.91
C ARG A 8 -10.03 -26.16 -8.81
N TRP A 9 -9.79 -24.86 -8.82
CA TRP A 9 -9.12 -24.18 -7.72
C TRP A 9 -9.97 -24.28 -6.46
N TYR A 10 -9.32 -24.49 -5.32
CA TYR A 10 -9.98 -24.43 -4.03
C TYR A 10 -10.66 -23.06 -3.87
N LYS A 11 -11.92 -23.07 -3.43
CA LYS A 11 -12.68 -21.88 -3.11
C LYS A 11 -13.21 -22.05 -1.69
N CYS A 12 -12.82 -21.13 -0.81
CA CYS A 12 -13.34 -21.10 0.56
C CYS A 12 -14.86 -20.92 0.53
N ASP A 13 -15.57 -21.66 1.37
CA ASP A 13 -17.04 -21.58 1.49
C ASP A 13 -17.45 -20.39 2.36
N VAL A 14 -17.23 -19.18 1.83
CA VAL A 14 -17.63 -17.93 2.48
C VAL A 14 -18.80 -17.33 1.72
N PRO A 15 -19.94 -17.06 2.40
CA PRO A 15 -21.06 -16.36 1.80
C PRO A 15 -20.64 -15.02 1.20
N LYS A 16 -21.09 -14.72 -0.01
CA LYS A 16 -20.72 -13.48 -0.72
C LYS A 16 -21.03 -12.21 0.08
N ASN A 17 -22.09 -12.25 0.89
CA ASN A 17 -22.51 -11.12 1.72
C ASN A 17 -21.51 -10.85 2.85
N GLU A 18 -21.03 -11.92 3.51
CA GLU A 18 -19.99 -11.82 4.54
C GLU A 18 -18.67 -11.35 3.93
N LEU A 19 -18.26 -11.91 2.79
CA LEU A 19 -17.05 -11.47 2.11
C LEU A 19 -17.08 -9.97 1.77
N LYS A 20 -18.23 -9.46 1.30
CA LYS A 20 -18.41 -8.02 1.04
C LYS A 20 -18.34 -7.18 2.32
N GLN A 21 -18.80 -7.70 3.44
CA GLN A 21 -18.70 -7.01 4.73
C GLN A 21 -17.27 -6.94 5.26
N LEU A 22 -16.41 -7.89 4.88
CA LEU A 22 -14.99 -7.90 5.25
C LEU A 22 -14.14 -7.01 4.34
N ILE A 23 -14.45 -6.91 3.05
CA ILE A 23 -13.68 -6.11 2.07
C ILE A 23 -14.26 -4.68 1.96
N GLN A 24 -14.33 -3.98 3.09
CA GLN A 24 -14.84 -2.60 3.13
C GLN A 24 -13.75 -1.61 2.76
N LYS A 25 -14.10 -0.67 1.90
CA LYS A 25 -13.20 0.41 1.45
C LYS A 25 -13.51 1.68 2.21
N SER A 26 -12.49 2.41 2.63
CA SER A 26 -12.64 3.61 3.46
C SER A 26 -11.71 4.71 3.00
N ASP A 27 -12.29 5.82 2.51
CA ASP A 27 -11.49 6.98 2.09
C ASP A 27 -10.73 7.59 3.26
N ALA A 28 -11.33 7.63 4.45
CA ALA A 28 -10.70 8.16 5.66
C ALA A 28 -9.52 7.29 6.10
N ALA A 29 -9.67 5.97 6.13
CA ALA A 29 -8.58 5.08 6.50
C ALA A 29 -7.46 5.12 5.46
N GLY A 30 -7.81 5.07 4.16
CA GLY A 30 -6.85 5.21 3.06
C GLY A 30 -6.03 6.50 3.19
N LEU A 31 -6.71 7.65 3.35
CA LEU A 31 -6.02 8.94 3.51
C LEU A 31 -5.14 8.98 4.75
N LEU A 32 -5.62 8.46 5.89
CA LEU A 32 -4.83 8.41 7.12
C LEU A 32 -3.55 7.61 6.91
N HIS A 33 -3.63 6.42 6.32
CA HIS A 33 -2.46 5.58 6.04
C HIS A 33 -1.50 6.27 5.07
N THR A 34 -2.00 6.89 4.00
CA THR A 34 -1.17 7.62 3.03
C THR A 34 -0.48 8.82 3.66
N LEU A 35 -1.20 9.62 4.46
CA LEU A 35 -0.64 10.79 5.13
C LEU A 35 0.40 10.40 6.19
N LEU A 36 0.14 9.37 6.99
CA LEU A 36 1.12 8.86 7.95
C LEU A 36 2.38 8.34 7.25
N TYR A 37 2.22 7.63 6.15
CA TYR A 37 3.33 7.18 5.33
C TYR A 37 4.16 8.36 4.80
N LEU A 38 3.52 9.37 4.21
CA LEU A 38 4.20 10.55 3.67
C LEU A 38 4.90 11.34 4.78
N ALA A 39 4.25 11.52 5.93
CA ALA A 39 4.83 12.18 7.09
C ALA A 39 6.09 11.44 7.58
N LEU A 40 6.03 10.11 7.66
CA LEU A 40 7.18 9.28 8.05
C LEU A 40 8.31 9.37 7.02
N LEU A 41 7.98 9.28 5.73
CA LEU A 41 8.94 9.37 4.64
C LEU A 41 9.67 10.73 4.64
N ILE A 42 8.92 11.83 4.76
CA ILE A 42 9.47 13.19 4.84
C ILE A 42 10.36 13.31 6.09
N SER A 43 9.88 12.85 7.24
CA SER A 43 10.65 12.92 8.51
C SER A 43 11.98 12.18 8.40
N LEU A 44 11.97 10.96 7.87
CA LEU A 44 13.19 10.18 7.65
C LEU A 44 14.10 10.80 6.59
N GLY A 45 13.53 11.37 5.52
CA GLY A 45 14.28 12.10 4.51
C GLY A 45 14.99 13.33 5.09
N THR A 46 14.31 14.07 5.98
CA THR A 46 14.90 15.19 6.72
C THR A 46 16.06 14.73 7.62
N VAL A 47 15.86 13.64 8.39
CA VAL A 47 16.93 13.07 9.23
C VAL A 47 18.11 12.61 8.37
N ALA A 48 17.85 11.92 7.26
CA ALA A 48 18.88 11.48 6.32
C ALA A 48 19.67 12.67 5.75
N TYR A 49 18.99 13.75 5.35
CA TYR A 49 19.65 14.96 4.86
C TYR A 49 20.56 15.61 5.92
N PHE A 50 20.08 15.77 7.16
CA PHE A 50 20.91 16.35 8.23
C PHE A 50 22.04 15.43 8.70
N SER A 51 21.98 14.13 8.42
CA SER A 51 23.02 13.17 8.77
C SER A 51 24.18 13.11 7.77
N LEU A 52 24.10 13.82 6.64
CA LEU A 52 25.15 13.84 5.61
C LEU A 52 26.51 14.23 6.19
N GLY A 53 27.57 13.51 5.78
CA GLY A 53 28.93 13.71 6.29
C GLY A 53 29.19 13.10 7.67
N THR A 54 28.20 12.46 8.30
CA THR A 54 28.36 11.72 9.57
C THR A 54 28.18 10.22 9.37
N PRO A 55 28.70 9.36 10.27
CA PRO A 55 28.41 7.92 10.24
C PRO A 55 26.91 7.58 10.35
N TRP A 56 26.09 8.49 10.91
CA TRP A 56 24.64 8.34 11.04
C TRP A 56 23.91 8.37 9.70
N MET A 57 24.55 8.83 8.63
CA MET A 57 24.05 8.75 7.26
C MET A 57 23.65 7.33 6.87
N ILE A 58 24.45 6.32 7.24
CA ILE A 58 24.19 4.94 6.84
C ILE A 58 22.85 4.44 7.41
N PRO A 59 22.62 4.44 8.74
CA PRO A 59 21.34 4.00 9.28
C PRO A 59 20.17 4.92 8.89
N ALA A 60 20.38 6.23 8.73
CA ALA A 60 19.32 7.15 8.34
C ALA A 60 18.82 6.89 6.90
N PHE A 61 19.74 6.73 5.93
CA PHE A 61 19.37 6.38 4.56
C PHE A 61 18.82 4.96 4.44
N PHE A 62 19.30 4.01 5.26
CA PHE A 62 18.72 2.67 5.32
C PHE A 62 17.26 2.69 5.77
N ALA A 63 16.95 3.44 6.85
CA ALA A 63 15.58 3.60 7.32
C ALA A 63 14.69 4.32 6.29
N TYR A 64 15.17 5.44 5.72
CA TYR A 64 14.46 6.16 4.66
C TYR A 64 14.17 5.27 3.44
N GLY A 65 15.18 4.58 2.92
CA GLY A 65 15.05 3.69 1.77
C GLY A 65 14.09 2.52 2.03
N THR A 66 14.13 1.96 3.24
CA THR A 66 13.20 0.90 3.65
C THR A 66 11.76 1.38 3.62
N VAL A 67 11.48 2.57 4.18
CA VAL A 67 10.13 3.15 4.14
C VAL A 67 9.72 3.47 2.71
N TYR A 68 10.61 4.07 1.91
CA TYR A 68 10.34 4.40 0.51
C TYR A 68 9.88 3.19 -0.32
N CYS A 69 10.45 2.00 -0.10
CA CYS A 69 10.07 0.78 -0.81
C CYS A 69 8.58 0.40 -0.65
N PHE A 70 7.93 0.80 0.46
CA PHE A 70 6.50 0.51 0.67
C PHE A 70 5.58 1.34 -0.22
N TRP A 71 6.08 2.37 -0.91
CA TRP A 71 5.30 3.10 -1.91
C TRP A 71 4.74 2.16 -2.99
N ASN A 72 5.53 1.17 -3.42
CA ASN A 72 5.11 0.21 -4.44
C ASN A 72 3.85 -0.58 -4.01
N HIS A 73 3.73 -0.94 -2.73
CA HIS A 73 2.54 -1.61 -2.21
C HIS A 73 1.31 -0.69 -2.24
N MET A 74 1.49 0.58 -1.86
CA MET A 74 0.41 1.58 -1.96
C MET A 74 -0.09 1.69 -3.39
N MET A 75 0.84 1.86 -4.35
CA MET A 75 0.51 1.99 -5.77
C MET A 75 -0.19 0.73 -6.30
N HIS A 76 0.33 -0.45 -5.96
CA HIS A 76 -0.23 -1.74 -6.37
C HIS A 76 -1.71 -1.87 -5.95
N GLU A 77 -2.02 -1.53 -4.71
CA GLU A 77 -3.40 -1.58 -4.21
C GLU A 77 -4.29 -0.52 -4.85
N THR A 78 -3.79 0.70 -5.08
CA THR A 78 -4.56 1.74 -5.78
C THR A 78 -4.84 1.40 -7.23
N PHE A 79 -3.95 0.68 -7.92
CA PHE A 79 -4.20 0.09 -9.25
C PHE A 79 -5.37 -0.90 -9.23
N HIS A 80 -5.51 -1.68 -8.14
CA HIS A 80 -6.67 -2.57 -7.94
C HIS A 80 -7.93 -1.83 -7.48
N GLY A 81 -7.81 -0.57 -7.04
CA GLY A 81 -8.92 0.24 -6.53
C GLY A 81 -9.50 -0.27 -5.21
N THR A 82 -8.65 -0.90 -4.39
CA THR A 82 -9.00 -1.52 -3.10
C THR A 82 -8.92 -0.56 -1.90
N PRO A 83 -8.01 0.45 -1.81
CA PRO A 83 -7.89 1.27 -0.61
C PRO A 83 -9.03 2.28 -0.45
N PHE A 84 -9.35 3.02 -1.53
CA PHE A 84 -10.32 4.11 -1.48
C PHE A 84 -11.69 3.66 -2.01
N LYS A 85 -12.76 4.16 -1.38
CA LYS A 85 -14.13 4.07 -1.90
C LYS A 85 -14.28 4.96 -3.13
N ASN A 86 -13.67 6.14 -3.13
CA ASN A 86 -13.65 7.06 -4.26
C ASN A 86 -12.62 6.63 -5.32
N LYS A 87 -13.08 6.38 -6.55
CA LYS A 87 -12.21 5.99 -7.67
C LYS A 87 -11.19 7.07 -8.06
N ARG A 88 -11.51 8.35 -7.87
CA ARG A 88 -10.58 9.46 -8.17
C ARG A 88 -9.41 9.48 -7.21
N LEU A 89 -9.65 9.16 -5.93
CA LEU A 89 -8.57 9.05 -4.95
C LEU A 89 -7.63 7.89 -5.31
N ASN A 90 -8.18 6.73 -5.68
CA ASN A 90 -7.35 5.64 -6.18
C ASN A 90 -6.49 6.10 -7.37
N GLY A 91 -7.08 6.73 -8.39
CA GLY A 91 -6.35 7.20 -9.57
C GLY A 91 -5.33 8.32 -9.29
N PHE A 92 -5.53 9.15 -8.28
CA PHE A 92 -4.58 10.19 -7.89
C PHE A 92 -3.32 9.62 -7.21
N TRP A 93 -3.49 8.53 -6.45
CA TRP A 93 -2.41 7.84 -5.74
C TRP A 93 -1.82 6.64 -6.51
N CYS A 94 -2.29 6.42 -7.74
CA CYS A 94 -1.93 5.32 -8.65
C CYS A 94 -0.75 5.66 -9.56
#